data_AF-A0A840WL08-F1
#
_entry.id   AF-A0A840WL08-F1
#
_cell.length_a   1.000
_cell.length_b   1.000
_cell.length_c   1.000
_cell.angle_alpha   90.00
_cell.angle_beta   90.00
_cell.angle_gamma   90.00
#
_symmetry.space_group_name_H-M   'P 1'
#
loop_
_entity.id
_entity.type
_entity.pdbx_description
1 polymer ?
#
loop_
_entity_poly.entity_id
_entity_poly.type
_entity_poly.pdbx_seq_one_letter_code
_entity_poly.pdbx_strand_id
1 'polypeptide(L)'
;MCVGLGIAAGPGLGTAFILVAVVVLLGSLAIYVPLELRERRFLKHEAQRGQAHGQDYVDPELLTQRDRDTLVPLQRAVDSVLASPLHGSGQLLDTTRNSVVLRDLEWQIACDLWKASRAEVDLAAVGEPRGDGEMALSAHERATLAIEEIRSAVADRTDAITGYPARVRQAQERLEDAERAAEYERIANDLLAETSGGTQQDEALRSLLAVQQEALKIARLHHELGL
;
A
#
# COMPACT_ATOMS: atom_id res chain seq x y z
N MET A 1 -0.95 29.60 82.29
CA MET A 1 0.32 28.88 82.11
C MET A 1 0.11 27.84 81.03
N CYS A 2 0.72 28.06 79.86
CA CYS A 2 0.72 27.15 78.72
C CYS A 2 2.03 26.36 78.74
N VAL A 3 1.98 25.05 78.51
CA VAL A 3 3.16 24.27 78.12
C VAL A 3 2.78 23.50 76.85
N GLY A 4 3.32 23.95 75.73
CA GLY A 4 3.21 23.30 74.43
C GLY A 4 4.36 22.32 74.22
N LEU A 5 4.02 21.15 73.68
CA LEU A 5 4.94 20.09 73.28
C LEU A 5 5.41 20.38 71.85
N GLY A 6 6.71 20.62 71.66
CA GLY A 6 7.33 20.84 70.35
C GLY A 6 7.82 19.53 69.74
N ILE A 7 7.37 19.22 68.52
CA ILE A 7 7.99 18.22 67.64
C ILE A 7 8.84 19.00 66.62
N ALA A 8 10.15 18.81 66.68
CA ALA A 8 11.11 19.38 65.75
C ALA A 8 11.24 18.47 64.50
N ALA A 9 10.74 18.93 63.36
CA ALA A 9 11.02 18.34 62.05
C ALA A 9 12.10 19.16 61.34
N GLY A 10 13.23 18.53 61.02
CA GLY A 10 14.36 19.17 60.35
C GLY A 10 14.03 19.63 58.91
N PRO A 11 14.59 20.76 58.45
CA PRO A 11 14.15 21.48 57.24
C PRO A 11 14.56 20.86 55.89
N GLY A 12 15.25 19.71 55.88
CA GLY A 12 15.84 19.15 54.67
C GLY A 12 14.93 18.21 53.86
N LEU A 13 13.94 17.56 54.49
CA LEU A 13 13.10 16.55 53.81
C LEU A 13 11.82 17.14 53.21
N GLY A 14 11.29 18.21 53.80
CA GLY A 14 10.04 18.82 53.35
C GLY A 14 10.15 19.48 51.98
N THR A 15 11.27 20.15 51.70
CA THR A 15 11.46 20.90 50.44
C THR A 15 11.67 19.97 49.24
N ALA A 16 12.37 18.85 49.42
CA ALA A 16 12.54 17.83 48.39
C ALA A 16 11.20 17.15 48.04
N PHE A 17 10.38 16.84 49.05
CA PHE A 17 9.05 16.26 48.84
C PHE A 17 8.11 17.21 48.10
N ILE A 18 8.15 18.51 48.43
CA ILE A 18 7.32 19.51 47.76
C ILE A 18 7.71 19.67 46.29
N LEU A 19 9.01 19.67 45.96
CA LEU A 19 9.47 19.76 44.57
C LEU A 19 9.05 18.54 43.74
N VAL A 20 9.17 17.32 44.28
CA VAL A 20 8.73 16.11 43.57
C VAL A 20 7.22 16.11 43.38
N ALA A 21 6.44 16.51 44.40
CA ALA A 21 4.99 16.60 44.29
C ALA A 21 4.55 17.61 43.22
N VAL A 22 5.21 18.77 43.13
CA VAL A 22 4.91 19.80 42.12
C VAL A 22 5.27 19.33 40.70
N VAL A 23 6.38 18.61 40.52
CA VAL A 23 6.75 18.06 39.19
C VAL A 23 5.79 16.95 38.75
N VAL A 24 5.35 16.08 39.67
CA VAL A 24 4.33 15.05 39.37
C VAL A 24 2.97 15.70 39.09
N LEU A 25 2.60 16.76 39.80
CA LEU A 25 1.35 17.48 39.57
C LEU A 25 1.37 18.22 38.21
N LEU A 26 2.47 18.87 37.86
CA LEU A 26 2.62 19.55 36.57
C LEU A 26 2.72 18.57 35.39
N GLY A 27 3.41 17.43 35.58
CA GLY A 27 3.49 16.36 34.59
C GLY A 27 2.14 15.66 34.37
N SER A 28 1.40 15.39 35.44
CA SER A 28 0.05 14.83 35.34
C SER A 28 -0.92 15.84 34.70
N LEU A 29 -0.83 17.14 35.02
CA LEU A 29 -1.65 18.17 34.38
C LEU A 29 -1.34 18.31 32.87
N ALA A 30 -0.07 18.22 32.48
CA ALA A 30 0.35 18.24 31.07
C ALA A 30 -0.09 16.99 30.28
N ILE A 31 -0.31 15.86 30.95
CA ILE A 31 -0.81 14.61 30.36
C ILE A 31 -2.35 14.55 30.37
N TYR A 32 -3.01 15.04 31.43
CA TYR A 32 -4.47 14.95 31.59
C TYR A 32 -5.25 16.04 30.83
N VAL A 33 -4.76 17.28 30.77
CA VAL A 33 -5.45 18.37 30.05
C VAL A 33 -5.64 18.09 28.55
N PRO A 34 -4.68 17.50 27.79
CA PRO A 34 -4.93 17.12 26.40
C PRO A 34 -5.83 15.87 26.25
N LEU A 35 -5.98 15.04 27.29
CA LEU A 35 -6.89 13.88 27.30
C LEU A 35 -8.35 14.31 27.52
N GLU A 36 -8.63 15.19 28.48
CA GLU A 36 -10.00 15.73 28.70
C GLU A 36 -10.48 16.63 27.54
N LEU A 37 -9.58 17.35 26.87
CA LEU A 37 -9.90 18.09 25.65
C LEU A 37 -10.17 17.16 24.44
N ARG A 38 -9.68 15.92 24.49
CA ARG A 38 -9.98 14.86 23.50
C ARG A 38 -11.35 14.24 23.79
N GLU A 39 -11.71 14.04 25.05
CA GLU A 39 -13.04 13.59 25.49
C GLU A 39 -14.13 14.64 25.23
N ARG A 40 -13.82 15.94 25.37
CA ARG A 40 -14.78 17.01 24.97
C ARG A 40 -14.98 17.10 23.46
N ARG A 41 -14.02 16.65 22.63
CA ARG A 41 -14.24 16.42 21.19
C ARG A 41 -15.03 15.14 20.92
N PHE A 42 -14.94 14.15 21.79
CA PHE A 42 -15.82 12.98 21.81
C PHE A 42 -17.27 13.37 22.12
N LEU A 43 -17.54 14.41 22.93
CA LEU A 43 -18.90 14.98 23.07
C LEU A 43 -19.41 15.69 21.80
N LYS A 44 -18.53 16.04 20.86
CA LYS A 44 -18.92 16.43 19.49
C LYS A 44 -19.55 15.25 18.71
N HIS A 45 -19.59 14.05 19.30
CA HIS A 45 -20.48 12.94 18.93
C HIS A 45 -21.98 13.29 18.98
N GLU A 46 -22.42 14.48 19.40
CA GLU A 46 -23.79 14.91 19.05
C GLU A 46 -23.96 15.22 17.56
N ALA A 47 -22.88 15.55 16.84
CA ALA A 47 -22.89 15.64 15.38
C ALA A 47 -22.99 14.27 14.68
N GLN A 48 -22.78 13.16 15.42
CA GLN A 48 -23.06 11.81 14.93
C GLN A 48 -24.57 11.46 14.92
N ARG A 49 -25.49 12.32 15.40
CA ARG A 49 -26.93 11.98 15.44
C ARG A 49 -27.74 12.24 14.16
N GLY A 50 -27.16 12.80 13.08
CA GLY A 50 -27.94 13.22 11.89
C GLY A 50 -27.58 12.64 10.51
N GLN A 51 -26.46 11.93 10.33
CA GLN A 51 -25.82 11.90 8.99
C GLN A 51 -25.53 10.53 8.37
N ALA A 52 -25.83 9.41 9.04
CA ALA A 52 -25.56 8.08 8.49
C ALA A 52 -26.73 7.46 7.69
N HIS A 53 -27.78 8.23 7.40
CA HIS A 53 -28.82 7.86 6.43
C HIS A 53 -28.71 8.68 5.13
N GLY A 54 -27.53 9.24 4.83
CA GLY A 54 -27.28 10.02 3.62
C GLY A 54 -25.83 10.50 3.44
N GLN A 55 -24.83 9.70 3.84
CA GLN A 55 -23.42 10.04 3.61
C GLN A 55 -22.87 9.27 2.41
N ASP A 56 -22.45 10.02 1.38
CA ASP A 56 -21.80 9.52 0.16
C ASP A 56 -20.32 9.13 0.37
N TYR A 57 -19.83 9.12 1.62
CA TYR A 57 -18.43 8.81 1.95
C TYR A 57 -18.26 8.26 3.37
N VAL A 58 -17.16 7.54 3.62
CA VAL A 58 -16.71 7.05 4.93
C VAL A 58 -15.39 7.73 5.26
N ASP A 59 -15.38 8.57 6.28
CA ASP A 59 -14.16 9.21 6.77
C ASP A 59 -13.38 8.23 7.67
N PRO A 60 -12.07 8.00 7.44
CA PRO A 60 -11.24 7.16 8.30
C PRO A 60 -11.27 7.54 9.78
N GLU A 61 -11.55 8.81 10.11
CA GLU A 61 -11.72 9.26 11.50
C GLU A 61 -12.96 8.68 12.20
N LEU A 62 -13.94 8.20 11.43
CA LEU A 62 -15.15 7.53 11.93
C LEU A 62 -14.91 6.05 12.26
N LEU A 63 -13.75 5.50 11.89
CA LEU A 63 -13.38 4.12 12.15
C LEU A 63 -12.58 3.98 13.44
N THR A 64 -12.76 2.86 14.13
CA THR A 64 -11.85 2.42 15.19
C THR A 64 -10.46 2.23 14.61
N GLN A 65 -9.43 2.26 15.47
CA GLN A 65 -8.05 2.12 15.03
C GLN A 65 -7.84 0.81 14.25
N ARG A 66 -8.42 -0.29 14.74
CA ARG A 66 -8.35 -1.62 14.11
C ARG A 66 -8.91 -1.63 12.70
N ASP A 67 -10.10 -1.04 12.51
CA ASP A 67 -10.76 -1.04 11.21
C ASP A 67 -10.06 -0.06 10.23
N ARG A 68 -9.51 1.04 10.74
CA ARG A 68 -8.65 1.96 9.98
C ARG A 68 -7.38 1.30 9.47
N ASP A 69 -6.73 0.49 10.31
CA ASP A 69 -5.51 -0.25 9.96
C ASP A 69 -5.77 -1.32 8.88
N THR A 70 -7.04 -1.68 8.66
CA THR A 70 -7.48 -2.55 7.54
C THR A 70 -7.79 -1.72 6.29
N LEU A 71 -8.58 -0.64 6.43
CA LEU A 71 -9.02 0.16 5.28
C LEU A 71 -7.84 0.86 4.58
N VAL A 72 -6.95 1.52 5.32
CA VAL A 72 -5.91 2.36 4.72
C VAL A 72 -4.96 1.57 3.79
N PRO A 73 -4.44 0.39 4.16
CA PRO A 73 -3.66 -0.45 3.24
C PRO A 73 -4.45 -0.88 2.00
N LEU A 74 -5.74 -1.21 2.15
CA LEU A 74 -6.61 -1.58 1.04
C LEU A 74 -6.72 -0.44 0.02
N GLN A 75 -6.99 0.79 0.48
CA GLN A 75 -7.11 1.96 -0.40
C GLN A 75 -5.82 2.19 -1.18
N ARG A 76 -4.66 2.11 -0.50
CA ARG A 76 -3.35 2.22 -1.17
C ARG A 76 -3.12 1.11 -2.20
N ALA A 77 -3.59 -0.10 -1.93
CA ALA A 77 -3.50 -1.21 -2.88
C ALA A 77 -4.36 -0.95 -4.13
N VAL A 78 -5.61 -0.52 -3.94
CA VAL A 78 -6.50 -0.13 -5.05
C VAL A 78 -5.87 1.00 -5.87
N ASP A 79 -5.44 2.07 -5.21
CA ASP A 79 -4.78 3.21 -5.87
C ASP A 79 -3.53 2.79 -6.64
N SER A 80 -2.70 1.91 -6.06
CA SER A 80 -1.50 1.40 -6.73
C SER A 80 -1.82 0.58 -7.99
N VAL A 81 -2.94 -0.14 -8.01
CA VAL A 81 -3.38 -0.89 -9.21
C VAL A 81 -3.90 0.08 -10.26
N LEU A 82 -4.76 1.03 -9.87
CA LEU A 82 -5.37 1.99 -10.80
C LEU A 82 -4.35 2.98 -11.38
N ALA A 83 -3.31 3.33 -10.62
CA ALA A 83 -2.21 4.18 -11.08
C ALA A 83 -1.15 3.41 -11.89
N SER A 84 -1.26 2.09 -12.04
CA SER A 84 -0.24 1.30 -12.73
C SER A 84 -0.23 1.59 -14.24
N PRO A 85 0.95 1.61 -14.89
CA PRO A 85 1.07 1.75 -16.34
C PRO A 85 0.28 0.69 -17.11
N LEU A 86 0.23 -0.55 -16.61
CA LEU A 86 -0.56 -1.62 -17.23
C LEU A 86 -2.08 -1.38 -17.20
N HIS A 87 -2.58 -0.70 -16.15
CA HIS A 87 -3.97 -0.26 -16.12
C HIS A 87 -4.19 0.88 -17.13
N GLY A 88 -3.28 1.86 -17.19
CA GLY A 88 -3.38 2.98 -18.14
C GLY A 88 -3.29 2.57 -19.62
N SER A 89 -2.54 1.51 -19.93
CA SER A 89 -2.37 0.99 -21.30
C SER A 89 -3.49 0.05 -21.77
N GLY A 90 -4.43 -0.31 -20.88
CA GLY A 90 -5.50 -1.26 -21.19
C GLY A 90 -5.05 -2.72 -21.37
N GLN A 91 -3.82 -3.03 -20.97
CA GLN A 91 -3.25 -4.38 -21.04
C GLN A 91 -3.64 -5.25 -19.84
N LEU A 92 -3.95 -4.63 -18.69
CA LEU A 92 -4.81 -5.26 -17.70
C LEU A 92 -6.25 -5.27 -18.24
N LEU A 93 -6.96 -6.40 -18.12
CA LEU A 93 -8.41 -6.57 -18.35
C LEU A 93 -9.20 -5.24 -18.25
N ASP A 94 -10.17 -5.02 -19.15
CA ASP A 94 -11.09 -3.87 -19.24
C ASP A 94 -10.92 -2.83 -18.10
N THR A 95 -10.22 -1.74 -18.43
CA THR A 95 -9.87 -0.66 -17.49
C THR A 95 -11.09 -0.04 -16.82
N THR A 96 -12.21 0.04 -17.53
CA THR A 96 -13.47 0.58 -17.01
C THR A 96 -14.05 -0.39 -15.99
N ARG A 97 -14.11 -1.68 -16.34
CA ARG A 97 -14.60 -2.70 -15.41
C ARG A 97 -13.73 -2.80 -14.16
N ASN A 98 -12.40 -2.78 -14.32
CA ASN A 98 -11.48 -2.86 -13.18
C ASN A 98 -11.59 -1.64 -12.26
N SER A 99 -11.69 -0.43 -12.80
CA SER A 99 -11.84 0.78 -11.98
C SER A 99 -13.17 0.81 -11.23
N VAL A 100 -14.27 0.43 -11.87
CA VAL A 100 -15.59 0.37 -11.22
C VAL A 100 -15.63 -0.71 -10.15
N VAL A 101 -15.19 -1.94 -10.46
CA VAL A 101 -15.26 -3.06 -9.51
C VAL A 101 -14.35 -2.83 -8.30
N LEU A 102 -13.12 -2.35 -8.49
CA LEU A 102 -12.22 -2.12 -7.36
C LEU A 102 -12.74 -1.00 -6.45
N ARG A 103 -13.29 0.07 -7.00
CA ARG A 103 -13.88 1.17 -6.22
C ARG A 103 -15.17 0.76 -5.52
N ASP A 104 -16.01 -0.05 -6.16
CA ASP A 104 -17.22 -0.59 -5.54
C ASP A 104 -16.89 -1.52 -4.36
N LEU A 105 -15.90 -2.40 -4.52
CA LEU A 105 -15.42 -3.26 -3.44
C LEU A 105 -14.79 -2.47 -2.30
N GLU A 106 -13.97 -1.46 -2.61
CA GLU A 106 -13.41 -0.55 -1.60
C GLU A 106 -14.52 0.14 -0.80
N TRP A 107 -15.53 0.67 -1.49
CA TRP A 107 -16.68 1.33 -0.86
C TRP A 107 -17.48 0.39 0.04
N GLN A 108 -17.79 -0.81 -0.45
CA GLN A 108 -18.51 -1.83 0.32
C GLN A 108 -17.74 -2.23 1.59
N ILE A 109 -16.43 -2.44 1.47
CA ILE A 109 -15.56 -2.74 2.60
C ILE A 109 -15.53 -1.58 3.60
N ALA A 110 -15.40 -0.33 3.14
CA ALA A 110 -15.43 0.84 4.01
C ALA A 110 -16.75 0.94 4.78
N CYS A 111 -17.88 0.68 4.12
CA CYS A 111 -19.20 0.64 4.75
C CYS A 111 -19.33 -0.47 5.79
N ASP A 112 -18.85 -1.68 5.51
CA ASP A 112 -18.89 -2.80 6.45
C ASP A 112 -17.99 -2.56 7.68
N LEU A 113 -16.79 -2.02 7.46
CA LEU A 113 -15.89 -1.59 8.55
C LEU A 113 -16.50 -0.48 9.40
N TRP A 114 -17.16 0.49 8.77
CA TRP A 114 -17.86 1.55 9.50
C TRP A 114 -19.01 1.00 10.36
N LYS A 115 -19.80 0.04 9.85
CA LYS A 115 -20.83 -0.63 10.65
C LYS A 115 -20.22 -1.36 11.85
N ALA A 116 -19.12 -2.09 11.66
CA ALA A 116 -18.43 -2.80 12.74
C ALA A 116 -17.86 -1.84 13.79
N SER A 117 -17.15 -0.79 13.36
CA SER A 117 -16.62 0.28 14.21
C SER A 117 -17.71 0.94 15.04
N ARG A 118 -18.84 1.28 14.41
CA ARG A 118 -19.97 1.90 15.10
C ARG A 118 -20.59 0.94 16.12
N ALA A 119 -20.81 -0.31 15.74
CA ALA A 119 -21.36 -1.31 16.64
C ALA A 119 -20.43 -1.58 17.84
N GLU A 120 -19.10 -1.54 17.65
CA GLU A 120 -18.14 -1.63 18.76
C GLU A 120 -18.25 -0.43 19.72
N VAL A 121 -18.32 0.79 19.18
CA VAL A 121 -18.49 2.00 20.01
C VAL A 121 -19.82 1.96 20.77
N ASP A 122 -20.91 1.58 20.10
CA ASP A 122 -22.22 1.46 20.71
C ASP A 122 -22.24 0.37 21.80
N LEU A 123 -21.61 -0.79 21.56
CA LEU A 123 -21.48 -1.87 22.54
C LEU A 123 -20.63 -1.44 23.76
N ALA A 124 -19.51 -0.74 23.52
CA ALA A 124 -18.67 -0.20 24.58
C ALA A 124 -19.40 0.85 25.43
N ALA A 125 -20.28 1.66 24.82
CA ALA A 125 -21.09 2.65 25.53
C ALA A 125 -22.15 2.01 26.45
N VAL A 126 -22.69 0.85 26.06
CA VAL A 126 -23.56 0.03 26.95
C VAL A 126 -22.75 -0.55 28.11
N GLY A 127 -21.49 -0.89 27.86
CA GLY A 127 -20.55 -1.43 28.83
C GLY A 127 -20.67 -2.94 29.01
N GLU A 128 -19.73 -3.51 29.78
CA GLU A 128 -19.67 -4.94 30.07
C GLU A 128 -20.89 -5.40 30.91
N PRO A 129 -21.42 -6.62 30.65
CA PRO A 129 -22.46 -7.22 31.48
C PRO A 129 -22.06 -7.22 32.96
N ARG A 130 -22.91 -6.69 33.84
CA ARG A 130 -22.66 -6.68 35.30
C ARG A 130 -23.50 -7.74 35.99
N GLY A 131 -22.83 -8.66 36.71
CA GLY A 131 -23.47 -9.72 37.51
C GLY A 131 -23.81 -11.00 36.73
N ASP A 132 -24.51 -11.93 37.38
CA ASP A 132 -24.77 -13.31 36.90
C ASP A 132 -25.95 -13.39 35.91
N GLY A 133 -26.28 -12.29 35.22
CA GLY A 133 -27.41 -12.21 34.31
C GLY A 133 -27.13 -12.95 32.99
N GLU A 134 -27.49 -14.23 32.91
CA GLU A 134 -27.27 -15.08 31.72
C GLU A 134 -27.78 -14.46 30.41
N MET A 135 -28.92 -13.75 30.44
CA MET A 135 -29.47 -13.08 29.26
C MET A 135 -28.60 -11.92 28.77
N ALA A 136 -28.01 -11.15 29.67
CA ALA A 136 -27.15 -10.01 29.33
C ALA A 136 -25.79 -10.50 28.78
N LEU A 137 -25.23 -11.55 29.39
CA LEU A 137 -24.03 -12.23 28.90
C LEU A 137 -24.25 -12.77 27.49
N SER A 138 -25.32 -13.55 27.27
CA SER A 138 -25.63 -14.12 25.96
C SER A 138 -25.90 -13.03 24.89
N ALA A 139 -26.55 -11.93 25.24
CA ALA A 139 -26.77 -10.83 24.31
C ALA A 139 -25.47 -10.10 23.94
N HIS A 140 -24.59 -9.86 24.92
CA HIS A 140 -23.28 -9.25 24.69
C HIS A 140 -22.40 -10.16 23.82
N GLU A 141 -22.32 -11.46 24.13
CA GLU A 141 -21.56 -12.43 23.32
C GLU A 141 -22.04 -12.46 21.86
N ARG A 142 -23.36 -12.49 21.63
CA ARG A 142 -23.92 -12.43 20.27
C ARG A 142 -23.57 -11.15 19.54
N ALA A 143 -23.58 -10.00 20.22
CA ALA A 143 -23.20 -8.73 19.64
C ALA A 143 -21.71 -8.72 19.25
N THR A 144 -20.83 -9.18 20.14
CA THR A 144 -19.40 -9.30 19.89
C THR A 144 -19.10 -10.24 18.73
N LEU A 145 -19.76 -11.41 18.69
CA LEU A 145 -19.61 -12.36 17.58
C LEU A 145 -20.06 -11.76 16.24
N ALA A 146 -21.18 -11.04 16.20
CA ALA A 146 -21.66 -10.41 14.98
C ALA A 146 -20.69 -9.33 14.46
N ILE A 147 -20.06 -8.56 15.35
CA ILE A 147 -19.03 -7.58 14.98
C ILE A 147 -17.82 -8.28 14.36
N GLU A 148 -17.34 -9.36 14.98
CA GLU A 148 -16.18 -10.11 14.47
C GLU A 148 -16.49 -10.86 13.17
N GLU A 149 -17.73 -11.33 12.95
CA GLU A 149 -18.14 -11.95 11.70
C GLU A 149 -18.06 -10.98 10.52
N ILE A 150 -18.51 -9.73 10.70
CA ILE A 150 -18.37 -8.66 9.70
C ILE A 150 -16.89 -8.44 9.39
N ARG A 151 -16.04 -8.33 10.42
CA ARG A 151 -14.59 -8.12 10.26
C ARG A 151 -13.91 -9.29 9.56
N SER A 152 -14.28 -10.52 9.88
CA SER A 152 -13.75 -11.72 9.22
C SER A 152 -14.10 -11.72 7.74
N ALA A 153 -15.34 -11.41 7.39
CA ALA A 153 -15.77 -11.34 5.99
C ALA A 153 -15.05 -10.22 5.22
N VAL A 154 -14.73 -9.11 5.88
CA VAL A 154 -13.91 -8.03 5.30
C VAL A 154 -12.45 -8.45 5.13
N ALA A 155 -11.87 -9.16 6.08
CA ALA A 155 -10.49 -9.62 6.02
C ALA A 155 -10.24 -10.50 4.79
N ASP A 156 -11.11 -11.47 4.53
CA ASP A 156 -11.01 -12.36 3.37
C ASP A 156 -11.00 -11.59 2.04
N ARG A 157 -11.84 -10.56 1.91
CA ARG A 157 -11.90 -9.69 0.72
C ARG A 157 -10.66 -8.81 0.61
N THR A 158 -10.17 -8.30 1.74
CA THR A 158 -9.01 -7.41 1.81
C THR A 158 -7.74 -8.13 1.41
N ASP A 159 -7.56 -9.38 1.84
CA ASP A 159 -6.40 -10.21 1.48
C ASP A 159 -6.30 -10.45 -0.03
N ALA A 160 -7.44 -10.68 -0.70
CA ALA A 160 -7.48 -10.87 -2.15
C ALA A 160 -7.01 -9.61 -2.91
N ILE A 161 -7.39 -8.42 -2.44
CA ILE A 161 -7.11 -7.13 -3.08
C ILE A 161 -5.69 -6.64 -2.76
N THR A 162 -5.24 -6.76 -1.51
CA THR A 162 -3.91 -6.27 -1.08
C THR A 162 -2.75 -7.01 -1.75
N GLY A 163 -2.96 -8.27 -2.18
CA GLY A 163 -1.99 -9.01 -3.00
C GLY A 163 -1.98 -8.62 -4.49
N TYR A 164 -2.98 -7.87 -4.97
CA TYR A 164 -3.11 -7.55 -6.40
C TYR A 164 -2.01 -6.61 -6.94
N PRO A 165 -1.59 -5.54 -6.24
CA PRO A 165 -0.51 -4.66 -6.70
C PRO A 165 0.79 -5.41 -7.01
N ALA A 166 1.16 -6.41 -6.19
CA ALA A 166 2.37 -7.20 -6.40
C ALA A 166 2.29 -8.01 -7.70
N ARG A 167 1.13 -8.60 -7.99
CA ARG A 167 0.88 -9.32 -9.24
C ARG A 167 0.93 -8.40 -10.46
N VAL A 168 0.36 -7.19 -10.35
CA VAL A 168 0.42 -6.17 -11.41
C VAL A 168 1.86 -5.74 -11.67
N ARG A 169 2.64 -5.47 -10.63
CA ARG A 169 4.07 -5.12 -10.76
C ARG A 169 4.87 -6.22 -11.44
N GLN A 170 4.71 -7.48 -11.01
CA GLN A 170 5.39 -8.61 -11.63
C GLN A 170 5.01 -8.79 -13.10
N ALA A 171 3.74 -8.59 -13.45
CA ALA A 171 3.29 -8.63 -14.83
C ALA A 171 3.93 -7.51 -15.66
N GLN A 172 4.07 -6.32 -15.09
CA GLN A 172 4.69 -5.17 -15.75
C GLN A 172 6.17 -5.44 -16.03
N GLU A 173 6.91 -5.91 -15.03
CA GLU A 173 8.33 -6.26 -15.18
C GLU A 173 8.56 -7.29 -16.29
N ARG A 174 7.68 -8.30 -16.39
CA ARG A 174 7.75 -9.30 -17.47
C ARG A 174 7.45 -8.73 -18.84
N LEU A 175 6.50 -7.81 -18.93
CA LEU A 175 6.15 -7.16 -20.19
C LEU A 175 7.29 -6.26 -20.69
N GLU A 176 7.87 -5.45 -19.79
CA GLU A 176 9.03 -4.62 -20.08
C GLU A 176 10.26 -5.47 -20.48
N ASP A 177 10.43 -6.65 -19.88
CA ASP A 177 11.50 -7.57 -20.25
C ASP A 177 11.28 -8.20 -21.63
N ALA A 178 10.05 -8.60 -21.94
CA ALA A 178 9.68 -9.11 -23.26
C ALA A 178 9.87 -8.05 -24.36
N GLU A 179 9.49 -6.80 -24.10
CA GLU A 179 9.72 -5.68 -25.02
C GLU A 179 11.21 -5.43 -25.25
N ARG A 180 12.03 -5.45 -24.19
CA ARG A 180 13.49 -5.33 -24.30
C ARG A 180 14.11 -6.49 -25.09
N ALA A 181 13.66 -7.71 -24.85
CA ALA A 181 14.13 -8.89 -25.57
C ALA A 181 13.81 -8.79 -27.07
N ALA A 182 12.59 -8.39 -27.43
CA ALA A 182 12.20 -8.19 -28.82
C ALA A 182 13.05 -7.11 -29.51
N GLU A 183 13.39 -6.02 -28.80
CA GLU A 183 14.26 -4.98 -29.33
C GLU A 183 15.70 -5.48 -29.55
N TYR A 184 16.25 -6.28 -28.63
CA TYR A 184 17.56 -6.92 -28.83
C TYR A 184 17.56 -7.89 -30.01
N GLU A 185 16.51 -8.69 -30.17
CA GLU A 185 16.35 -9.58 -31.33
C GLU A 185 16.30 -8.79 -32.63
N ARG A 186 15.57 -7.67 -32.66
CA ARG A 186 15.52 -6.77 -33.82
C ARG A 186 16.91 -6.26 -34.19
N ILE A 187 17.66 -5.73 -33.21
CA ILE A 187 19.03 -5.23 -33.43
C ILE A 187 19.95 -6.36 -33.92
N ALA A 188 19.87 -7.55 -33.30
CA ALA A 188 20.68 -8.69 -33.70
C ALA A 188 20.39 -9.12 -35.16
N ASN A 189 19.11 -9.16 -35.55
CA ASN A 189 18.69 -9.50 -36.91
C ASN A 189 19.18 -8.46 -37.92
N ASP A 190 19.10 -7.17 -37.61
CA ASP A 190 19.62 -6.09 -38.46
C ASP A 190 21.13 -6.26 -38.69
N LEU A 191 21.91 -6.48 -37.63
CA LEU A 191 23.36 -6.70 -37.71
C LEU A 191 23.74 -7.97 -38.50
N LEU A 192 23.01 -9.07 -38.30
CA LEU A 192 23.24 -10.31 -39.04
C LEU A 192 22.92 -10.15 -40.54
N ALA A 193 21.89 -9.37 -40.88
CA ALA A 193 21.55 -9.06 -42.27
C ALA A 193 22.67 -8.24 -42.94
N GLU A 194 23.21 -7.21 -42.27
CA GLU A 194 24.32 -6.40 -42.77
C GLU A 194 25.60 -7.22 -42.95
N THR A 195 25.93 -8.08 -41.97
CA THR A 195 27.12 -8.95 -42.04
C THR A 195 27.02 -9.95 -43.19
N SER A 196 25.82 -10.47 -43.45
CA SER A 196 25.56 -11.34 -44.60
C SER A 196 25.75 -10.60 -45.93
N GLY A 197 25.37 -9.33 -46.01
CA GLY A 197 25.66 -8.48 -47.17
C GLY A 197 27.15 -8.22 -47.38
N GLY A 198 27.89 -7.95 -46.29
CA GLY A 198 29.34 -7.74 -46.33
C GLY A 198 30.11 -8.98 -46.80
N THR A 199 29.75 -10.17 -46.31
CA THR A 199 30.37 -11.42 -46.77
C THR A 199 30.15 -11.71 -48.25
N GLN A 200 28.97 -11.38 -48.80
CA GLN A 200 28.71 -11.52 -50.22
C GLN A 200 29.52 -10.50 -51.07
N GLN A 201 29.68 -9.27 -50.58
CA GLN A 201 30.51 -8.26 -51.22
C GLN A 201 32.00 -8.63 -51.20
N ASP A 202 32.49 -9.17 -50.09
CA ASP A 202 33.86 -9.66 -49.96
C ASP A 202 34.15 -10.82 -50.92
N GLU A 203 33.20 -11.74 -51.08
CA GLU A 203 33.35 -12.85 -52.03
C GLU A 203 33.34 -12.38 -53.49
N ALA A 204 32.48 -11.41 -53.82
CA ALA A 204 32.48 -10.76 -55.13
C ALA A 204 33.80 -10.03 -55.42
N LEU A 205 34.35 -9.33 -54.42
CA LEU A 205 35.65 -8.66 -54.52
C LEU A 205 36.79 -9.67 -54.72
N ARG A 206 36.81 -10.78 -53.98
CA ARG A 206 37.79 -11.86 -54.16
C ARG A 206 37.73 -12.45 -55.57
N SER A 207 36.54 -12.67 -56.10
CA SER A 207 36.34 -13.15 -57.47
C SER A 207 36.92 -12.18 -58.51
N LEU A 208 36.65 -10.88 -58.37
CA LEU A 208 37.22 -9.84 -59.25
C LEU A 208 38.75 -9.80 -59.20
N LEU A 209 39.34 -9.87 -58.00
CA LEU A 209 40.79 -9.89 -57.82
C LEU A 209 41.43 -11.13 -58.46
N ALA A 210 40.78 -12.30 -58.34
CA ALA A 210 41.26 -13.54 -58.98
C ALA A 210 41.27 -13.43 -60.51
N VAL A 211 40.20 -12.88 -61.10
CA VAL A 211 40.12 -12.64 -62.55
C VAL A 211 41.20 -11.67 -63.02
N GLN A 212 41.45 -10.60 -62.27
CA GLN A 212 42.50 -9.64 -62.60
C GLN A 212 43.90 -10.27 -62.59
N GLN A 213 44.20 -11.10 -61.59
CA GLN A 213 45.50 -11.79 -61.50
C GLN A 213 45.72 -12.73 -62.69
N GLU A 214 44.67 -13.43 -63.13
CA GLU A 214 44.79 -14.35 -64.26
C GLU A 214 44.93 -13.60 -65.59
N ALA A 215 44.21 -12.48 -65.76
CA ALA A 215 44.40 -11.59 -66.91
C ALA A 215 45.84 -11.03 -66.97
N LEU A 216 46.43 -10.66 -65.83
CA LEU A 216 47.83 -10.19 -65.76
C LEU A 216 48.83 -11.30 -66.09
N LYS A 217 48.58 -12.55 -65.69
CA LYS A 217 49.40 -13.70 -66.12
C LYS A 217 49.33 -13.93 -67.61
N ILE A 218 48.12 -13.90 -68.19
CA ILE A 218 47.93 -14.06 -69.65
C ILE A 218 48.67 -12.96 -70.39
N ALA A 219 48.57 -11.70 -69.93
CA ALA A 219 49.30 -10.58 -70.53
C ALA A 219 50.83 -10.75 -70.46
N ARG A 220 51.37 -11.25 -69.35
CA ARG A 220 52.80 -11.59 -69.23
C ARG A 220 53.21 -12.72 -70.16
N LEU A 221 52.42 -13.80 -70.23
CA LEU A 221 52.69 -14.92 -71.13
C LEU A 221 52.66 -14.48 -72.59
N HIS A 222 51.74 -13.59 -72.97
CA HIS A 222 51.70 -13.02 -74.32
C HIS A 222 52.97 -12.21 -74.62
N HIS A 223 53.40 -11.39 -73.65
CA HIS A 223 54.61 -10.59 -73.76
C HIS A 223 55.89 -11.45 -73.84
N GLU A 224 55.96 -12.55 -73.08
CA GLU A 224 57.09 -13.48 -73.06
C GLU A 224 57.17 -14.36 -74.32
N LEU A 225 56.02 -14.68 -74.93
CA LEU A 225 55.93 -15.47 -76.16
C LEU A 225 56.12 -14.64 -77.45
N GLY A 226 56.27 -13.31 -77.35
CA GLY A 226 56.57 -12.44 -78.48
C GLY A 226 55.46 -12.35 -79.52
N LEU A 227 54.20 -12.46 -79.09
CA LEU A 227 53.02 -12.08 -79.86
C LEU A 227 52.63 -10.62 -79.57
#